data_AF-R5KKF0-F1
#
_entry.id   AF-R5KKF0-F1
#
_cell.length_a   1.000
_cell.length_b   1.000
_cell.length_c   1.000
_cell.angle_alpha   90.00
_cell.angle_beta   90.00
_cell.angle_gamma   90.00
#
_symmetry.space_group_name_H-M   'P 1'
#
loop_
_entity.id
_entity.type
_entity.pdbx_description
1 polymer ?
#
loop_
_entity_poly.entity_id
_entity_poly.type
_entity_poly.pdbx_seq_one_letter_code
_entity_poly.pdbx_strand_id
1 'polypeptide(L)'
;MNAVKKFFGFKAVKIILAVIAAILVIAAVCNAVFASVALKEQKGIAVCDPWSPNDVYTPDYAQEIDAGSDDFKILCLTDVHIRNHATFAAEFGMNFILDGMSRIQLKQLIKEVNPGLIIVGGDTVLTAWNDICTQQFCDFMDQFEIPWAPVFGNHDYEGRADKAKLAEIYEASEHCLFKSGPEGMNGMGNYILNLTRNGEVVYSLFLFDDGQFRVVDGQITDGGIGENQIEWYKWAVNGINQTSGREVPNMAFMHVPVPEYKELTDNFEMGLRLEDSCTAAVNDGFFEAFKNNGGTHMFAGHDHLNNFITEYDGVKMCYYTKSSYNCNFTFKELGGLLITLDQKNNVNLEIKEF
;
A
#
# COMPACT_ATOMS: atom_id res chain seq x y z
N MET A 1 -43.59 -40.15 -8.60
CA MET A 1 -42.87 -40.91 -7.55
C MET A 1 -42.25 -42.23 -8.04
N ASN A 2 -42.92 -43.04 -8.90
CA ASN A 2 -42.38 -44.33 -9.38
C ASN A 2 -41.23 -44.24 -10.39
N ALA A 3 -41.19 -43.22 -11.26
CA ALA A 3 -40.14 -43.06 -12.26
C ALA A 3 -38.77 -42.71 -11.63
N VAL A 4 -38.77 -41.85 -10.62
CA VAL A 4 -37.57 -41.44 -9.87
C VAL A 4 -36.97 -42.63 -9.10
N LYS A 5 -37.81 -43.41 -8.39
CA LYS A 5 -37.37 -44.63 -7.71
C LYS A 5 -36.78 -45.67 -8.68
N LYS A 6 -37.32 -45.78 -9.89
CA LYS A 6 -36.82 -46.69 -10.94
C LYS A 6 -35.47 -46.22 -11.49
N PHE A 7 -35.27 -44.91 -11.67
CA PHE A 7 -34.01 -44.31 -12.13
C PHE A 7 -32.85 -44.55 -11.14
N PHE A 8 -33.06 -44.30 -9.85
CA PHE A 8 -32.06 -44.61 -8.80
C PHE A 8 -31.89 -46.11 -8.52
N GLY A 9 -32.74 -46.96 -9.08
CA GLY A 9 -32.67 -48.42 -8.96
C GLY A 9 -31.61 -49.06 -9.87
N PHE A 10 -31.20 -48.39 -10.96
CA PHE A 10 -30.21 -48.91 -11.90
C PHE A 10 -28.82 -48.96 -11.28
N LYS A 11 -28.13 -50.09 -11.45
CA LYS A 11 -26.76 -50.31 -10.93
C LYS A 11 -25.78 -49.23 -11.42
N ALA A 12 -25.89 -48.80 -12.68
CA ALA A 12 -25.08 -47.74 -13.25
C ALA A 12 -25.27 -46.39 -12.55
N VAL A 13 -26.52 -46.01 -12.26
CA VAL A 13 -26.83 -44.76 -11.53
C VAL A 13 -26.27 -44.79 -10.11
N LYS A 14 -26.38 -45.93 -9.40
CA LYS A 14 -25.78 -46.10 -8.07
C LYS A 14 -24.25 -46.00 -8.10
N ILE A 15 -23.60 -46.57 -9.11
CA ILE A 15 -22.13 -46.47 -9.28
C ILE A 15 -21.73 -45.01 -9.53
N ILE A 16 -22.41 -44.31 -10.44
CA ILE A 16 -22.12 -42.89 -10.72
C ILE A 16 -22.27 -42.04 -9.45
N LEU A 17 -23.35 -42.23 -8.68
CA LEU A 17 -23.55 -41.51 -7.43
C LEU A 17 -22.48 -41.84 -6.38
N ALA A 18 -22.05 -43.09 -6.28
CA ALA A 18 -20.97 -43.48 -5.38
C ALA A 18 -19.62 -42.84 -5.78
N VAL A 19 -19.33 -42.75 -7.08
CA VAL A 19 -18.13 -42.06 -7.59
C VAL A 19 -18.20 -40.57 -7.30
N ILE A 20 -19.34 -39.91 -7.57
CA ILE A 20 -19.54 -38.49 -7.25
C ILE A 20 -19.37 -38.25 -5.74
N ALA A 21 -19.99 -39.06 -4.90
CA ALA A 21 -19.87 -38.95 -3.46
C ALA A 21 -18.41 -39.14 -2.99
N ALA A 22 -17.69 -40.13 -3.55
CA ALA A 22 -16.28 -40.33 -3.25
C ALA A 22 -15.42 -39.13 -3.67
N ILE A 23 -15.66 -38.54 -4.85
CA ILE A 23 -14.97 -37.33 -5.31
C ILE A 23 -15.25 -36.16 -4.36
N LEU A 24 -16.51 -35.96 -3.96
CA LEU A 24 -16.89 -34.89 -3.02
C LEU A 24 -16.24 -35.07 -1.66
N VAL A 25 -16.15 -36.30 -1.15
CA VAL A 25 -15.45 -36.61 0.11
C VAL A 25 -13.96 -36.35 -0.03
N ILE A 26 -13.33 -36.79 -1.12
CA ILE A 26 -11.90 -36.52 -1.38
C ILE A 26 -11.66 -35.00 -1.44
N ALA A 27 -12.49 -34.26 -2.18
CA ALA A 27 -12.38 -32.81 -2.28
C ALA A 27 -12.55 -32.13 -0.91
N ALA A 28 -13.54 -32.56 -0.11
CA ALA A 28 -13.74 -32.02 1.23
C ALA A 28 -12.56 -32.32 2.17
N VAL A 29 -12.01 -33.53 2.14
CA VAL A 29 -10.82 -33.90 2.94
C VAL A 29 -9.60 -33.12 2.48
N CYS A 30 -9.34 -33.02 1.17
CA CYS A 30 -8.24 -32.21 0.63
C CYS A 30 -8.38 -30.74 1.04
N ASN A 31 -9.58 -30.16 0.94
CA ASN A 31 -9.83 -28.79 1.37
C ASN A 31 -9.65 -28.61 2.88
N ALA A 32 -10.07 -29.56 3.70
CA ALA A 32 -9.89 -29.50 5.15
C ALA A 32 -8.41 -29.59 5.53
N VAL A 33 -7.65 -30.51 4.92
CA VAL A 33 -6.20 -30.64 5.13
C VAL A 33 -5.49 -29.38 4.63
N PHE A 34 -5.83 -28.89 3.44
CA PHE A 34 -5.29 -27.65 2.90
C PHE A 34 -5.58 -26.50 3.86
N ALA A 35 -6.82 -26.28 4.29
CA ALA A 35 -7.17 -25.22 5.25
C ALA A 35 -6.37 -25.33 6.56
N SER A 36 -6.18 -26.54 7.09
CA SER A 36 -5.45 -26.76 8.35
C SER A 36 -3.96 -26.37 8.27
N VAL A 37 -3.36 -26.46 7.08
CA VAL A 37 -1.97 -26.08 6.83
C VAL A 37 -1.88 -24.64 6.33
N ALA A 38 -2.79 -24.26 5.45
CA ALA A 38 -2.80 -22.99 4.75
C ALA A 38 -3.25 -21.83 5.63
N LEU A 39 -3.93 -22.07 6.74
CA LEU A 39 -4.27 -21.01 7.73
C LEU A 39 -3.35 -21.02 8.95
N LYS A 40 -2.27 -21.81 8.92
CA LYS A 40 -1.28 -21.76 9.99
C LYS A 40 -0.61 -20.40 9.99
N GLU A 41 -0.61 -19.75 11.15
CA GLU A 41 0.03 -18.46 11.37
C GLU A 41 1.50 -18.50 10.94
N GLN A 42 1.94 -17.45 10.24
CA GLN A 42 3.32 -17.24 9.82
C GLN A 42 3.90 -16.06 10.59
N LYS A 43 5.03 -16.29 11.24
CA LYS A 43 5.76 -15.29 12.02
C LYS A 43 7.08 -15.00 11.34
N GLY A 44 7.37 -13.73 11.11
CA GLY A 44 8.68 -13.28 10.62
C GLY A 44 9.57 -12.73 11.72
N ILE A 45 10.77 -12.34 11.32
CA ILE A 45 11.75 -11.63 12.12
C ILE A 45 12.18 -10.41 11.31
N ALA A 46 11.61 -9.25 11.62
CA ALA A 46 12.04 -8.00 11.02
C ALA A 46 13.37 -7.56 11.63
N VAL A 47 14.28 -7.13 10.77
CA VAL A 47 15.57 -6.55 11.18
C VAL A 47 15.43 -5.04 11.08
N CYS A 48 15.20 -4.42 12.22
CA CYS A 48 15.13 -2.96 12.33
C CYS A 48 16.51 -2.37 12.59
N ASP A 49 16.75 -1.17 12.08
CA ASP A 49 17.99 -0.45 12.32
C ASP A 49 17.96 0.22 13.70
N PRO A 50 19.06 0.21 14.47
CA PRO A 50 19.10 0.94 15.73
C PRO A 50 18.98 2.45 15.48
N TRP A 51 18.16 3.12 16.29
CA TRP A 51 18.02 4.57 16.23
C TRP A 51 17.63 5.18 17.58
N SER A 52 18.13 6.38 17.82
CA SER A 52 17.76 7.26 18.94
C SER A 52 17.64 8.71 18.46
N PRO A 53 16.78 9.53 19.09
CA PRO A 53 16.70 10.96 18.80
C PRO A 53 18.02 11.74 18.97
N ASN A 54 18.98 11.19 19.72
CA ASN A 54 20.29 11.79 19.95
C ASN A 54 21.37 11.34 18.96
N ASP A 55 21.05 10.41 18.05
CA ASP A 55 22.01 9.91 17.07
C ASP A 55 22.35 11.01 16.06
N VAL A 56 23.56 10.97 15.53
CA VAL A 56 23.97 11.88 14.46
C VAL A 56 23.46 11.30 13.15
N TYR A 57 22.67 12.08 12.41
CA TYR A 57 22.23 11.67 11.08
C TYR A 57 23.43 11.48 10.16
N THR A 58 23.40 10.37 9.42
CA THR A 58 24.34 10.03 8.36
C THR A 58 23.55 9.61 7.10
N PRO A 59 24.08 9.82 5.88
CA PRO A 59 23.33 9.57 4.65
C PRO A 59 22.82 8.14 4.45
N ASP A 60 23.38 7.14 5.14
CA ASP A 60 22.97 5.73 5.11
C ASP A 60 21.58 5.46 5.71
N TYR A 61 21.00 6.41 6.44
CA TYR A 61 19.59 6.34 6.87
C TYR A 61 18.58 6.55 5.72
N ALA A 62 19.04 6.96 4.54
CA ALA A 62 18.21 7.11 3.34
C ALA A 62 18.79 6.34 2.16
N GLN A 63 17.91 5.69 1.40
CA GLN A 63 18.30 5.10 0.12
C GLN A 63 18.28 6.17 -0.96
N GLU A 64 19.24 6.14 -1.89
CA GLU A 64 19.34 7.14 -2.95
C GLU A 64 18.80 6.59 -4.28
N ILE A 65 18.07 7.44 -5.00
CA ILE A 65 17.61 7.19 -6.37
C ILE A 65 18.08 8.36 -7.24
N ASP A 66 18.84 8.07 -8.29
CA ASP A 66 19.26 9.10 -9.25
C ASP A 66 18.09 9.44 -10.18
N ALA A 67 17.59 10.67 -10.06
CA ALA A 67 16.53 11.21 -10.91
C ALA A 67 17.04 11.63 -12.30
N GLY A 68 18.36 11.56 -12.54
CA GLY A 68 18.99 11.83 -13.82
C GLY A 68 18.94 13.32 -14.21
N SER A 69 18.94 13.60 -15.52
CA SER A 69 18.82 14.96 -16.07
C SER A 69 17.47 15.29 -16.69
N ASP A 70 16.64 14.27 -16.94
CA ASP A 70 15.32 14.41 -17.55
C ASP A 70 14.20 14.40 -16.50
N ASP A 71 12.95 14.56 -16.92
CA ASP A 71 11.80 14.47 -16.01
C ASP A 71 11.77 13.10 -15.33
N PHE A 72 11.70 13.08 -14.00
CA PHE A 72 11.63 11.86 -13.21
C PHE A 72 10.18 11.60 -12.79
N LYS A 73 9.67 10.42 -13.15
CA LYS A 73 8.28 10.04 -12.94
C LYS A 73 8.17 9.04 -11.80
N ILE A 74 7.28 9.32 -10.85
CA ILE A 74 6.90 8.42 -9.77
C ILE A 74 5.42 8.07 -9.97
N LEU A 75 5.14 6.80 -10.21
CA LEU A 75 3.77 6.32 -10.29
C LEU A 75 3.33 5.82 -8.91
N CYS A 76 2.31 6.45 -8.34
CA CYS A 76 1.69 6.01 -7.09
C CYS A 76 0.48 5.12 -7.42
N LEU A 77 0.50 3.92 -6.85
CA LEU A 77 -0.57 2.94 -6.88
C LEU A 77 -1.08 2.72 -5.45
N THR A 78 -2.32 2.32 -5.26
CA THR A 78 -2.85 2.01 -3.92
C THR A 78 -4.02 1.03 -4.00
N ASP A 79 -4.38 0.41 -2.88
CA ASP A 79 -5.65 -0.29 -2.71
C ASP A 79 -5.88 -1.33 -3.81
N VAL A 80 -4.84 -2.14 -4.02
CA VAL A 80 -4.87 -3.21 -5.01
C VAL A 80 -5.75 -4.36 -4.52
N HIS A 81 -5.81 -4.56 -3.19
CA HIS A 81 -6.61 -5.57 -2.49
C HIS A 81 -6.61 -6.93 -3.21
N ILE A 82 -5.43 -7.43 -3.56
CA ILE A 82 -5.30 -8.73 -4.22
C ILE A 82 -6.05 -9.77 -3.39
N ARG A 83 -6.87 -10.57 -4.09
CA ARG A 83 -7.70 -11.61 -3.48
C ARG A 83 -8.69 -11.06 -2.47
N ASN A 84 -9.29 -9.88 -2.68
CA ASN A 84 -10.30 -9.34 -1.77
C ASN A 84 -11.40 -10.37 -1.43
N HIS A 85 -11.41 -10.82 -0.16
CA HIS A 85 -12.39 -11.76 0.39
C HIS A 85 -13.50 -11.08 1.21
N ALA A 86 -13.57 -9.75 1.26
CA ALA A 86 -14.55 -9.01 2.06
C ALA A 86 -15.97 -9.04 1.49
N THR A 87 -16.20 -9.65 0.32
CA THR A 87 -17.53 -9.74 -0.31
C THR A 87 -17.97 -11.19 -0.50
N PHE A 88 -19.28 -11.45 -0.34
CA PHE A 88 -19.88 -12.76 -0.63
C PHE A 88 -19.64 -13.22 -2.07
N ALA A 89 -19.48 -12.28 -3.01
CA ALA A 89 -19.13 -12.59 -4.40
C ALA A 89 -17.76 -13.28 -4.54
N ALA A 90 -16.83 -13.04 -3.61
CA ALA A 90 -15.54 -13.72 -3.57
C ALA A 90 -15.68 -15.24 -3.36
N GLU A 91 -16.74 -15.71 -2.67
CA GLU A 91 -17.02 -17.15 -2.50
C GLU A 91 -17.32 -17.86 -3.83
N PHE A 92 -17.80 -17.12 -4.84
CA PHE A 92 -18.03 -17.63 -6.20
C PHE A 92 -16.83 -17.44 -7.13
N GLY A 93 -15.69 -16.98 -6.61
CA GLY A 93 -14.46 -16.77 -7.37
C GLY A 93 -14.41 -15.47 -8.17
N MET A 94 -15.30 -14.50 -7.90
CA MET A 94 -15.27 -13.21 -8.61
C MET A 94 -13.96 -12.44 -8.38
N ASN A 95 -13.36 -12.57 -7.20
CA ASN A 95 -12.06 -11.99 -6.90
C ASN A 95 -10.95 -12.44 -7.88
N PHE A 96 -10.97 -13.67 -8.38
CA PHE A 96 -10.02 -14.12 -9.41
C PHE A 96 -10.17 -13.37 -10.73
N ILE A 97 -11.41 -13.04 -11.12
CA ILE A 97 -11.69 -12.29 -12.34
C ILE A 97 -11.24 -10.83 -12.17
N LEU A 98 -11.59 -10.22 -11.04
CA LEU A 98 -11.24 -8.83 -10.73
C LEU A 98 -9.72 -8.65 -10.57
N ASP A 99 -9.02 -9.58 -9.92
CA ASP A 99 -7.56 -9.61 -9.87
C ASP A 99 -6.95 -9.66 -11.29
N GLY A 100 -7.50 -10.51 -12.16
CA GLY A 100 -7.04 -10.64 -13.54
C GLY A 100 -7.22 -9.37 -14.36
N MET A 101 -8.39 -8.72 -14.25
CA MET A 101 -8.66 -7.43 -14.89
C MET A 101 -7.75 -6.33 -14.35
N SER A 102 -7.59 -6.26 -13.03
CA SER A 102 -6.72 -5.27 -12.37
C SER A 102 -5.26 -5.44 -12.81
N ARG A 103 -4.77 -6.68 -12.88
CA ARG A 103 -3.42 -6.98 -13.37
C ARG A 103 -3.18 -6.52 -14.80
N ILE A 104 -4.17 -6.65 -15.69
CA ILE A 104 -4.07 -6.18 -17.07
C ILE A 104 -3.93 -4.65 -17.09
N GLN A 105 -4.78 -3.94 -16.36
CA GLN A 105 -4.78 -2.48 -16.34
C GLN A 105 -3.53 -1.90 -15.66
N LEU A 106 -3.11 -2.46 -14.53
CA LEU A 106 -1.85 -2.09 -13.87
C LEU A 106 -0.67 -2.26 -14.83
N LYS A 107 -0.60 -3.38 -15.55
CA LYS A 107 0.47 -3.63 -16.52
C LYS A 107 0.44 -2.63 -17.67
N GLN A 108 -0.74 -2.24 -18.15
CA GLN A 108 -0.87 -1.23 -19.18
C GLN A 108 -0.41 0.14 -18.67
N LEU A 109 -0.93 0.58 -17.53
CA LEU A 109 -0.60 1.86 -16.90
C LEU A 109 0.91 1.99 -16.63
N ILE A 110 1.54 0.99 -16.00
CA ILE A 110 2.97 1.02 -15.70
C ILE A 110 3.80 1.15 -16.99
N LYS A 111 3.42 0.43 -18.06
CA LYS A 111 4.12 0.49 -19.35
C LYS A 111 3.93 1.82 -20.08
N GLU A 112 2.73 2.39 -20.02
CA GLU A 112 2.43 3.67 -20.65
C GLU A 112 3.12 4.84 -19.95
N VAL A 113 3.13 4.83 -18.62
CA VAL A 113 3.81 5.86 -17.82
C VAL A 113 5.32 5.73 -17.93
N ASN A 114 5.83 4.48 -17.93
CA ASN A 114 7.24 4.13 -17.85
C ASN A 114 7.96 4.92 -16.73
N PRO A 115 7.56 4.69 -15.46
CA PRO A 115 8.07 5.47 -14.33
C PRO A 115 9.51 5.08 -13.97
N GLY A 116 10.23 5.99 -13.32
CA GLY A 116 11.53 5.72 -12.72
C GLY A 116 11.44 5.15 -11.30
N LEU A 117 10.26 5.28 -10.66
CA LEU A 117 9.95 4.74 -9.34
C LEU A 117 8.45 4.46 -9.25
N ILE A 118 8.05 3.39 -8.54
CA ILE A 118 6.66 3.14 -8.18
C ILE A 118 6.50 3.23 -6.66
N ILE A 119 5.50 3.96 -6.17
CA ILE A 119 5.12 3.96 -4.76
C ILE A 119 3.80 3.21 -4.63
N VAL A 120 3.68 2.33 -3.63
CA VAL A 120 2.45 1.60 -3.32
C VAL A 120 1.91 2.09 -1.99
N GLY A 121 0.81 2.83 -2.02
CA GLY A 121 0.15 3.54 -0.91
C GLY A 121 -0.57 2.66 0.11
N GLY A 122 -0.20 1.38 0.24
CA GLY A 122 -0.83 0.43 1.16
C GLY A 122 -1.96 -0.38 0.54
N ASP A 123 -2.47 -1.31 1.34
CA ASP A 123 -3.61 -2.17 1.02
C ASP A 123 -3.40 -2.94 -0.29
N THR A 124 -2.22 -3.56 -0.36
CA THR A 124 -1.82 -4.43 -1.45
C THR A 124 -2.67 -5.70 -1.49
N VAL A 125 -3.00 -6.26 -0.32
CA VAL A 125 -3.73 -7.52 -0.18
C VAL A 125 -4.90 -7.40 0.81
N LEU A 126 -5.96 -8.19 0.58
CA LEU A 126 -7.09 -8.30 1.51
C LEU A 126 -7.57 -9.76 1.58
N THR A 127 -6.80 -10.58 2.27
CA THR A 127 -6.98 -12.04 2.28
C THR A 127 -6.33 -12.72 3.47
N ALA A 128 -6.86 -13.89 3.86
CA ALA A 128 -6.27 -14.75 4.88
C ALA A 128 -4.87 -15.29 4.48
N TRP A 129 -4.55 -15.33 3.19
CA TRP A 129 -3.25 -15.79 2.65
C TRP A 129 -2.39 -14.61 2.22
N ASN A 130 -2.29 -13.60 3.09
CA ASN A 130 -1.61 -12.34 2.81
C ASN A 130 -0.16 -12.56 2.37
N ASP A 131 0.64 -13.37 3.05
CA ASP A 131 2.02 -13.68 2.62
C ASP A 131 2.13 -14.21 1.18
N ILE A 132 1.28 -15.16 0.79
CA ILE A 132 1.30 -15.70 -0.58
C ILE A 132 0.95 -14.61 -1.60
N CYS A 133 -0.03 -13.77 -1.28
CA CYS A 133 -0.50 -12.74 -2.20
C CYS A 133 0.45 -11.54 -2.26
N THR A 134 1.11 -11.20 -1.15
CA THR A 134 2.19 -10.23 -1.09
C THR A 134 3.37 -10.70 -1.92
N GLN A 135 3.76 -11.98 -1.83
CA GLN A 135 4.79 -12.54 -2.70
C GLN A 135 4.37 -12.48 -4.18
N GLN A 136 3.13 -12.82 -4.52
CA GLN A 136 2.61 -12.71 -5.89
C GLN A 136 2.65 -11.27 -6.42
N PHE A 137 2.41 -10.28 -5.54
CA PHE A 137 2.54 -8.88 -5.89
C PHE A 137 4.00 -8.50 -6.14
N CYS A 138 4.93 -8.92 -5.27
CA CYS A 138 6.37 -8.71 -5.46
C CYS A 138 6.83 -9.31 -6.80
N ASP A 139 6.47 -10.57 -7.08
CA ASP A 139 6.79 -11.24 -8.36
C ASP A 139 6.19 -10.51 -9.57
N PHE A 140 5.04 -9.84 -9.40
CA PHE A 140 4.43 -9.02 -10.44
C PHE A 140 5.20 -7.71 -10.66
N MET A 141 5.58 -7.02 -9.58
CA MET A 141 6.31 -5.76 -9.64
C MET A 141 7.74 -5.95 -10.19
N ASP A 142 8.42 -7.02 -9.79
CA ASP A 142 9.79 -7.33 -10.23
C ASP A 142 9.87 -7.61 -11.76
N GLN A 143 8.76 -7.98 -12.42
CA GLN A 143 8.72 -8.14 -13.89
C GLN A 143 8.96 -6.84 -14.67
N PHE A 144 8.84 -5.69 -14.03
CA PHE A 144 9.03 -4.39 -14.68
C PHE A 144 10.46 -3.89 -14.59
N GLU A 145 11.30 -4.45 -13.71
CA GLU A 145 12.68 -3.98 -13.46
C GLU A 145 12.72 -2.48 -13.09
N ILE A 146 11.67 -2.01 -12.40
CA ILE A 146 11.51 -0.64 -11.91
C ILE A 146 11.58 -0.69 -10.38
N PRO A 147 12.39 0.15 -9.72
CA PRO A 147 12.41 0.20 -8.27
C PRO A 147 11.03 0.59 -7.73
N TRP A 148 10.60 -0.04 -6.65
CA TRP A 148 9.29 0.22 -6.07
C TRP A 148 9.31 0.21 -4.54
N ALA A 149 8.42 0.98 -3.92
CA ALA A 149 8.45 1.25 -2.49
C ALA A 149 7.02 1.19 -1.89
N PRO A 150 6.68 0.17 -1.10
CA PRO A 150 5.38 0.05 -0.47
C PRO A 150 5.33 0.68 0.94
N VAL A 151 4.20 1.29 1.27
CA VAL A 151 3.76 1.45 2.67
C VAL A 151 2.77 0.35 3.00
N PHE A 152 2.60 0.03 4.28
CA PHE A 152 1.53 -0.87 4.71
C PHE A 152 0.21 -0.12 4.84
N GLY A 153 -0.88 -0.77 4.42
CA GLY A 153 -2.23 -0.37 4.79
C GLY A 153 -2.82 -1.27 5.87
N ASN A 154 -4.02 -0.94 6.36
CA ASN A 154 -4.65 -1.69 7.46
C ASN A 154 -5.04 -3.12 7.06
N HIS A 155 -5.31 -3.39 5.79
CA HIS A 155 -5.73 -4.72 5.33
C HIS A 155 -4.55 -5.69 5.09
N ASP A 156 -3.33 -5.19 4.88
CA ASP A 156 -2.19 -6.02 4.45
C ASP A 156 -1.83 -7.14 5.44
N TYR A 157 -2.04 -6.92 6.73
CA TYR A 157 -1.66 -7.85 7.80
C TYR A 157 -2.86 -8.30 8.65
N GLU A 158 -4.04 -8.42 8.02
CA GLU A 158 -5.23 -9.11 8.57
C GLU A 158 -5.21 -10.62 8.33
N GLY A 159 -4.23 -11.12 7.58
CA GLY A 159 -4.12 -12.53 7.21
C GLY A 159 -3.35 -13.39 8.20
N ARG A 160 -2.93 -14.56 7.73
CA ARG A 160 -2.18 -15.54 8.55
C ARG A 160 -0.75 -15.08 8.87
N ALA A 161 -0.17 -14.19 8.09
CA ALA A 161 1.19 -13.72 8.27
C ALA A 161 1.21 -12.39 9.01
N ASP A 162 2.07 -12.28 10.01
CA ASP A 162 2.28 -11.02 10.70
C ASP A 162 3.09 -10.02 9.88
N LYS A 163 3.10 -8.76 10.33
CA LYS A 163 3.78 -7.66 9.65
C LYS A 163 5.28 -7.95 9.43
N ALA A 164 5.95 -8.57 10.40
CA ALA A 164 7.36 -8.96 10.27
C ALA A 164 7.57 -9.96 9.12
N LYS A 165 6.66 -10.92 8.93
CA LYS A 165 6.74 -11.87 7.81
C LYS A 165 6.53 -11.18 6.46
N LEU A 166 5.64 -10.19 6.40
CA LEU A 166 5.42 -9.43 5.17
C LEU A 166 6.62 -8.53 4.84
N ALA A 167 7.23 -7.91 5.85
CA ALA A 167 8.46 -7.14 5.69
C ALA A 167 9.60 -8.01 5.13
N GLU A 168 9.80 -9.24 5.64
CA GLU A 168 10.77 -10.17 5.05
C GLU A 168 10.51 -10.43 3.56
N ILE A 169 9.25 -10.52 3.15
CA ILE A 169 8.87 -10.75 1.75
C ILE A 169 9.21 -9.52 0.90
N TYR A 170 8.89 -8.32 1.39
CA TYR A 170 9.23 -7.09 0.70
C TYR A 170 10.75 -6.88 0.61
N GLU A 171 11.50 -7.05 1.70
CA GLU A 171 12.97 -6.90 1.71
C GLU A 171 13.69 -7.96 0.86
N ALA A 172 13.06 -9.10 0.59
CA ALA A 172 13.61 -10.15 -0.26
C ALA A 172 13.32 -9.94 -1.77
N SER A 173 12.43 -9.01 -2.12
CA SER A 173 12.07 -8.71 -3.52
C SER A 173 13.15 -7.85 -4.18
N GLU A 174 13.50 -8.19 -5.43
CA GLU A 174 14.73 -7.71 -6.07
C GLU A 174 14.76 -6.19 -6.29
N HIS A 175 13.63 -5.62 -6.69
CA HIS A 175 13.51 -4.18 -6.96
C HIS A 175 12.73 -3.44 -5.88
N CYS A 176 12.39 -4.10 -4.77
CA CYS A 176 11.67 -3.47 -3.67
C CYS A 176 12.64 -2.69 -2.78
N LEU A 177 12.33 -1.42 -2.53
CA LEU A 177 13.10 -0.52 -1.69
C LEU A 177 12.61 -0.51 -0.23
N PHE A 178 11.70 -1.41 0.14
CA PHE A 178 11.18 -1.48 1.49
C PHE A 178 12.30 -1.68 2.51
N LYS A 179 12.16 -1.00 3.66
CA LYS A 179 12.98 -1.23 4.85
C LYS A 179 12.09 -1.30 6.07
N SER A 180 12.34 -2.27 6.94
CA SER A 180 11.66 -2.38 8.23
C SER A 180 11.75 -1.09 9.05
N GLY A 181 12.84 -0.33 8.86
CA GLY A 181 13.03 0.99 9.43
C GLY A 181 13.61 0.92 10.85
N PRO A 182 13.66 2.06 11.56
CA PRO A 182 14.29 2.12 12.86
C PRO A 182 13.51 1.36 13.94
N GLU A 183 14.24 0.80 14.91
CA GLU A 183 13.68 0.20 16.11
C GLU A 183 12.87 1.20 16.93
N GLY A 184 11.82 0.72 17.61
CA GLY A 184 11.00 1.55 18.51
C GLY A 184 10.00 2.46 17.81
N MET A 185 9.83 2.33 16.49
CA MET A 185 8.76 3.00 15.74
C MET A 185 7.40 2.35 15.97
N ASN A 186 6.34 3.15 15.82
CA ASN A 186 5.01 2.59 15.59
C ASN A 186 4.99 1.99 14.18
N GLY A 187 4.59 0.72 14.10
CA GLY A 187 4.64 0.00 12.84
C GLY A 187 6.06 -0.39 12.41
N MET A 188 6.18 -0.76 11.14
CA MET A 188 7.36 -1.26 10.46
C MET A 188 7.24 -0.85 8.99
N GLY A 189 8.31 -0.37 8.37
CA GLY A 189 8.18 0.32 7.07
C GLY A 189 8.24 1.83 7.18
N ASN A 190 9.00 2.35 8.15
CA ASN A 190 9.31 3.77 8.27
C ASN A 190 10.70 4.02 7.66
N TYR A 191 10.77 4.60 6.45
CA TYR A 191 12.04 4.74 5.74
C TYR A 191 12.05 5.93 4.78
N ILE A 192 13.26 6.26 4.29
CA ILE A 192 13.52 7.47 3.52
C ILE A 192 14.12 7.10 2.17
N LEU A 193 13.59 7.71 1.11
CA LEU A 193 14.20 7.69 -0.22
C LEU A 193 14.60 9.12 -0.60
N ASN A 194 15.87 9.34 -0.89
CA ASN A 194 16.38 10.60 -1.40
C ASN A 194 16.46 10.54 -2.93
N LEU A 195 15.73 11.42 -3.59
CA LEU A 195 15.91 11.68 -5.01
C LEU A 195 17.13 12.58 -5.18
N THR A 196 18.07 12.16 -6.01
CA THR A 196 19.30 12.91 -6.26
C THR A 196 19.39 13.36 -7.72
N ARG A 197 20.08 14.48 -7.97
CA ARG A 197 20.54 14.85 -9.31
C ARG A 197 21.96 15.39 -9.18
N ASN A 198 22.87 14.89 -10.02
CA ASN A 198 24.29 15.28 -9.99
C ASN A 198 24.95 15.10 -8.60
N GLY A 199 24.51 14.09 -7.83
CA GLY A 199 25.03 13.81 -6.48
C GLY A 199 24.49 14.72 -5.38
N GLU A 200 23.50 15.58 -5.65
CA GLU A 200 22.82 16.38 -4.64
C GLU A 200 21.40 15.88 -4.40
N VAL A 201 20.97 15.82 -3.14
CA VAL A 201 19.58 15.47 -2.79
C VAL A 201 18.63 16.60 -3.18
N VAL A 202 17.76 16.35 -4.15
CA VAL A 202 16.78 17.34 -4.65
C VAL A 202 15.41 17.22 -3.99
N TYR A 203 15.06 16.03 -3.50
CA TYR A 203 13.82 15.77 -2.76
C TYR A 203 14.01 14.59 -1.81
N SER A 204 13.34 14.61 -0.67
CA SER A 204 13.26 13.47 0.24
C SER A 204 11.83 12.94 0.32
N LEU A 205 11.67 11.64 0.16
CA LEU A 205 10.40 10.93 0.23
C LEU A 205 10.38 10.14 1.55
N PHE A 206 9.46 10.49 2.44
CA PHE A 206 9.26 9.79 3.70
C PHE A 206 8.09 8.82 3.56
N LEU A 207 8.37 7.54 3.76
CA LEU A 207 7.38 6.48 3.74
C LEU A 207 7.11 6.06 5.19
N PHE A 208 5.84 6.03 5.56
CA PHE A 208 5.41 5.75 6.93
C PHE A 208 4.48 4.55 6.98
N ASP A 209 4.60 3.79 8.06
CA ASP A 209 3.57 2.84 8.49
C ASP A 209 2.74 3.48 9.61
N ASP A 210 1.56 3.97 9.27
CA ASP A 210 0.60 4.57 10.21
C ASP A 210 -0.11 3.52 11.09
N GLY A 211 0.11 2.23 10.86
CA GLY A 211 -0.44 1.15 11.68
C GLY A 211 -1.90 0.82 11.36
N GLN A 212 -2.38 -0.30 11.92
CA GLN A 212 -3.62 -0.92 11.47
C GLN A 212 -4.83 -0.23 12.04
N PHE A 213 -4.67 0.07 13.33
CA PHE A 213 -5.67 0.61 14.18
C PHE A 213 -4.98 1.18 15.41
N ARG A 214 -5.71 2.03 16.11
CA ARG A 214 -5.37 2.53 17.45
C ARG A 214 -6.54 2.27 18.38
N VAL A 215 -6.27 2.29 19.68
CA VAL A 215 -7.33 2.23 20.71
C VAL A 215 -7.44 3.61 21.35
N VAL A 216 -8.54 4.30 21.07
CA VAL A 216 -8.83 5.66 21.55
C VAL A 216 -10.10 5.60 22.38
N ASP A 217 -10.03 6.00 23.66
CA ASP A 217 -11.15 5.94 24.61
C ASP A 217 -11.86 4.57 24.67
N GLY A 218 -11.08 3.49 24.50
CA GLY A 218 -11.58 2.11 24.50
C GLY A 218 -12.25 1.65 23.20
N GLN A 219 -12.20 2.45 22.14
CA GLN A 219 -12.69 2.11 20.81
C GLN A 219 -11.53 1.86 19.84
N ILE A 220 -11.70 0.89 18.95
CA ILE A 220 -10.78 0.66 17.84
C ILE A 220 -11.07 1.72 16.77
N THR A 221 -10.04 2.46 16.39
CA THR A 221 -10.06 3.49 15.34
C THR A 221 -8.96 3.18 14.33
N ASP A 222 -8.93 3.90 13.21
CA ASP A 222 -7.84 3.79 12.24
C ASP A 222 -6.48 4.15 12.84
N GLY A 223 -5.43 3.75 12.13
CA GLY A 223 -4.04 4.10 12.41
C GLY A 223 -3.76 5.60 12.36
N GLY A 224 -2.50 5.96 12.52
CA GLY A 224 -2.02 7.32 12.36
C GLY A 224 -0.52 7.41 12.64
N ILE A 225 0.08 8.53 12.25
CA ILE A 225 1.48 8.84 12.56
C ILE A 225 1.62 9.30 14.02
N GLY A 226 2.42 8.60 14.81
CA GLY A 226 2.60 8.87 16.26
C GLY A 226 3.79 9.77 16.58
N GLU A 227 3.90 10.16 17.85
CA GLU A 227 4.96 11.05 18.35
C GLU A 227 6.38 10.59 18.02
N ASN A 228 6.68 9.29 18.16
CA ASN A 228 8.00 8.72 17.85
C ASN A 228 8.36 8.82 16.35
N GLN A 229 7.38 8.61 15.47
CA GLN A 229 7.57 8.79 14.02
C GLN A 229 7.75 10.28 13.67
N ILE A 230 7.03 11.18 14.33
CA ILE A 230 7.17 12.64 14.15
C ILE A 230 8.56 13.11 14.62
N GLU A 231 9.06 12.58 15.75
CA GLU A 231 10.40 12.87 16.26
C GLU A 231 11.48 12.38 15.28
N TRP A 232 11.36 11.14 14.80
CA TRP A 232 12.24 10.58 13.78
C TRP A 232 12.22 11.40 12.49
N TYR A 233 11.05 11.79 12.00
CA TYR A 233 10.91 12.63 10.82
C TYR A 233 11.65 13.97 10.97
N LYS A 234 11.44 14.68 12.09
CA LYS A 234 12.13 15.95 12.36
C LYS A 234 13.64 15.76 12.45
N TRP A 235 14.09 14.71 13.13
CA TRP A 235 15.51 14.36 13.22
C TRP A 235 16.12 14.14 11.83
N ALA A 236 15.45 13.35 10.99
CA ALA A 236 15.91 13.03 9.65
C ALA A 236 15.94 14.26 8.73
N VAL A 237 14.88 15.08 8.71
CA VAL A 237 14.87 16.32 7.92
C VAL A 237 16.02 17.25 8.33
N ASN A 238 16.22 17.45 9.63
CA ASN A 238 17.33 18.26 10.12
C ASN A 238 18.69 17.72 9.69
N GLY A 239 18.86 16.40 9.75
CA GLY A 239 20.06 15.71 9.29
C GLY A 239 20.32 15.89 7.79
N ILE A 240 19.31 15.63 6.97
CA ILE A 240 19.36 15.78 5.51
C ILE A 240 19.70 17.23 5.13
N ASN A 241 19.10 18.20 5.80
CA ASN A 241 19.38 19.61 5.55
C ASN A 241 20.81 20.00 5.91
N GLN A 242 21.34 19.46 7.02
CA GLN A 242 22.72 19.69 7.44
C GLN A 242 23.72 19.07 6.46
N THR A 243 23.52 17.80 6.06
CA THR A 243 24.42 17.12 5.12
C THR A 243 24.35 17.70 3.72
N SER A 244 23.18 18.21 3.31
CA SER A 244 22.99 18.86 2.00
C SER A 244 23.40 20.33 2.00
N GLY A 245 23.61 20.95 3.16
CA GLY A 245 23.95 22.36 3.31
C GLY A 245 22.83 23.35 2.94
N ARG A 246 21.60 22.86 2.78
CA ARG A 246 20.40 23.64 2.44
C ARG A 246 19.14 22.90 2.89
N GLU A 247 18.02 23.61 2.90
CA GLU A 247 16.71 22.98 3.04
C GLU A 247 16.40 22.11 1.81
N VAL A 248 16.00 20.87 2.06
CA VAL A 248 15.56 19.90 1.05
C VAL A 248 14.04 19.73 1.18
N PRO A 249 13.27 20.00 0.11
CA PRO A 249 11.83 19.79 0.15
C PRO A 249 11.51 18.31 0.31
N ASN A 250 10.41 18.00 0.99
CA ASN A 250 10.04 16.62 1.26
C ASN A 250 8.55 16.31 1.06
N MET A 251 8.28 15.03 0.81
CA MET A 251 6.95 14.44 0.65
C MET A 251 6.74 13.37 1.72
N ALA A 252 5.48 13.17 2.12
CA ALA A 252 5.08 12.08 3.00
C ALA A 252 4.09 11.14 2.30
N PHE A 253 4.36 9.84 2.38
CA PHE A 253 3.51 8.78 1.84
C PHE A 253 3.07 7.90 3.01
N MET A 254 1.75 7.77 3.16
CA MET A 254 1.10 7.00 4.22
C MET A 254 -0.16 6.36 3.66
N HIS A 255 -0.76 5.42 4.38
CA HIS A 255 -2.02 4.82 3.96
C HIS A 255 -3.22 5.56 4.55
N VAL A 256 -3.29 5.69 5.88
CA VAL A 256 -4.36 6.40 6.59
C VAL A 256 -4.10 7.91 6.56
N PRO A 257 -5.02 8.74 6.03
CA PRO A 257 -4.83 10.18 5.98
C PRO A 257 -4.81 10.82 7.38
N VAL A 258 -4.01 11.88 7.52
CA VAL A 258 -4.00 12.72 8.71
C VAL A 258 -5.35 13.42 8.93
N PRO A 259 -5.71 13.80 10.17
CA PRO A 259 -7.04 14.35 10.49
C PRO A 259 -7.46 15.55 9.64
N GLU A 260 -6.52 16.37 9.18
CA GLU A 260 -6.74 17.54 8.35
C GLU A 260 -7.46 17.22 7.03
N TYR A 261 -7.31 16.00 6.51
CA TYR A 261 -8.02 15.57 5.29
C TYR A 261 -9.55 15.60 5.46
N LYS A 262 -10.06 15.44 6.68
CA LYS A 262 -11.50 15.44 6.96
C LYS A 262 -12.15 16.80 6.71
N GLU A 263 -11.37 17.88 6.86
CA GLU A 263 -11.81 19.26 6.64
C GLU A 263 -11.86 19.62 5.14
N LEU A 264 -11.29 18.78 4.26
CA LEU A 264 -11.21 19.02 2.82
C LEU A 264 -12.49 18.53 2.14
N THR A 265 -13.50 19.39 2.06
CA THR A 265 -14.81 19.03 1.50
C THR A 265 -15.08 19.54 0.09
N ASP A 266 -14.36 20.56 -0.36
CA ASP A 266 -14.55 21.21 -1.66
C ASP A 266 -13.24 21.87 -2.17
N ASN A 267 -13.35 22.61 -3.28
CA ASN A 267 -12.26 23.38 -3.90
C ASN A 267 -11.04 22.54 -4.32
N PHE A 268 -11.26 21.29 -4.73
CA PHE A 268 -10.22 20.44 -5.27
C PHE A 268 -9.69 21.00 -6.60
N GLU A 269 -8.37 20.99 -6.75
CA GLU A 269 -7.68 21.37 -7.99
C GLU A 269 -7.90 20.31 -9.08
N MET A 270 -8.04 19.05 -8.66
CA MET A 270 -8.28 17.90 -9.50
C MET A 270 -8.86 16.73 -8.68
N GLY A 271 -9.43 15.76 -9.38
CA GLY A 271 -10.04 14.57 -8.77
C GLY A 271 -11.38 14.86 -8.10
N LEU A 272 -11.86 13.88 -7.35
CA LEU A 272 -13.18 13.85 -6.75
C LEU A 272 -13.09 13.36 -5.29
N ARG A 273 -14.03 13.85 -4.48
CA ARG A 273 -14.35 13.29 -3.16
C ARG A 273 -15.77 12.75 -3.21
N LEU A 274 -15.91 11.43 -3.18
CA LEU A 274 -17.21 10.76 -3.30
C LEU A 274 -17.61 9.97 -2.05
N GLU A 275 -16.73 9.92 -1.06
CA GLU A 275 -17.04 9.48 0.29
C GLU A 275 -16.36 10.38 1.33
N ASP A 276 -16.83 10.29 2.57
CA ASP A 276 -16.18 11.01 3.65
C ASP A 276 -14.82 10.41 3.95
N SER A 277 -13.81 11.26 4.14
CA SER A 277 -12.45 10.80 4.42
C SER A 277 -12.38 10.16 5.81
N CYS A 278 -12.12 8.86 5.84
CA CYS A 278 -11.72 8.11 7.01
C CYS A 278 -10.26 8.49 7.33
N THR A 279 -10.05 9.06 8.51
CA THR A 279 -8.78 9.67 8.91
C THR A 279 -8.39 9.15 10.28
N ALA A 280 -7.09 9.30 10.61
CA ALA A 280 -6.61 9.03 11.96
C ALA A 280 -7.51 9.73 13.00
N ALA A 281 -7.96 9.00 14.02
CA ALA A 281 -8.88 9.59 15.01
C ALA A 281 -8.20 10.60 15.95
N VAL A 282 -6.88 10.50 16.12
CA VAL A 282 -6.06 11.36 16.97
C VAL A 282 -5.16 12.22 16.09
N ASN A 283 -5.13 13.52 16.37
CA ASN A 283 -4.16 14.44 15.77
C ASN A 283 -2.94 14.59 16.67
N ASP A 284 -1.89 13.81 16.41
CA ASP A 284 -0.59 13.93 17.10
C ASP A 284 0.25 15.11 16.60
N GLY A 285 -0.26 15.92 15.66
CA GLY A 285 0.40 17.10 15.13
C GLY A 285 1.35 16.85 13.96
N PHE A 286 1.19 15.74 13.23
CA PHE A 286 2.08 15.42 12.12
C PHE A 286 1.99 16.43 10.97
N PHE A 287 0.78 16.91 10.62
CA PHE A 287 0.62 17.93 9.59
C PHE A 287 1.41 19.21 9.91
N GLU A 288 1.25 19.73 11.12
CA GLU A 288 1.99 20.91 11.57
C GLU A 288 3.50 20.67 11.61
N ALA A 289 3.94 19.49 12.06
CA ALA A 289 5.34 19.12 12.03
C ALA A 289 5.89 19.09 10.59
N PHE A 290 5.16 18.49 9.66
CA PHE A 290 5.54 18.36 8.26
C PHE A 290 5.67 19.72 7.57
N LYS A 291 4.62 20.54 7.65
CA LYS A 291 4.59 21.90 7.11
C LYS A 291 5.76 22.75 7.62
N ASN A 292 6.02 22.71 8.93
CA ASN A 292 7.08 23.50 9.56
C ASN A 292 8.51 23.00 9.28
N ASN A 293 8.67 21.85 8.60
CA ASN A 293 9.97 21.24 8.27
C ASN A 293 10.13 21.04 6.76
N GLY A 294 9.63 21.99 5.95
CA GLY A 294 9.82 21.99 4.49
C GLY A 294 9.02 20.92 3.74
N GLY A 295 8.02 20.33 4.40
CA GLY A 295 7.08 19.41 3.80
C GLY A 295 6.17 20.11 2.79
N THR A 296 5.96 19.48 1.65
CA THR A 296 5.29 20.10 0.48
C THR A 296 4.08 19.33 -0.02
N HIS A 297 4.13 17.99 0.04
CA HIS A 297 3.09 17.11 -0.49
C HIS A 297 2.86 15.94 0.47
N MET A 298 1.61 15.74 0.89
CA MET A 298 1.18 14.55 1.61
C MET A 298 0.34 13.67 0.68
N PHE A 299 0.56 12.38 0.76
CA PHE A 299 -0.16 11.38 -0.02
C PHE A 299 -0.74 10.32 0.91
N ALA A 300 -2.05 10.09 0.79
CA ALA A 300 -2.79 9.11 1.57
C ALA A 300 -3.88 8.40 0.73
N GLY A 301 -4.34 7.23 1.18
CA GLY A 301 -5.31 6.38 0.50
C GLY A 301 -6.46 5.98 1.42
N HIS A 302 -6.67 4.68 1.60
CA HIS A 302 -7.64 4.07 2.54
C HIS A 302 -9.11 4.15 2.11
N ASP A 303 -9.57 5.31 1.64
CA ASP A 303 -10.90 5.43 1.01
C ASP A 303 -10.82 5.16 -0.49
N HIS A 304 -11.80 4.43 -1.01
CA HIS A 304 -11.74 3.77 -2.31
C HIS A 304 -12.50 4.53 -3.43
N LEU A 305 -13.13 5.65 -3.11
CA LEU A 305 -13.91 6.51 -4.01
C LEU A 305 -13.37 7.94 -4.08
N ASN A 306 -12.31 8.25 -3.31
CA ASN A 306 -11.64 9.54 -3.29
C ASN A 306 -10.36 9.49 -4.13
N ASN A 307 -10.05 10.57 -4.86
CA ASN A 307 -8.78 10.73 -5.57
C ASN A 307 -8.39 12.21 -5.75
N PHE A 308 -8.84 13.08 -4.84
CA PHE A 308 -8.70 14.52 -4.99
C PHE A 308 -7.30 15.04 -4.66
N ILE A 309 -6.96 16.20 -5.21
CA ILE A 309 -5.78 16.97 -4.81
C ILE A 309 -6.22 18.40 -4.52
N THR A 310 -5.73 18.95 -3.41
CA THR A 310 -5.99 20.34 -3.03
C THR A 310 -4.82 20.92 -2.25
N GLU A 311 -4.75 22.24 -2.17
CA GLU A 311 -3.84 22.94 -1.28
C GLU A 311 -4.52 23.19 0.06
N TYR A 312 -3.81 22.88 1.15
CA TYR A 312 -4.22 23.19 2.51
C TYR A 312 -3.02 23.77 3.27
N ASP A 313 -3.13 25.03 3.66
CA ASP A 313 -2.12 25.78 4.42
C ASP A 313 -0.68 25.64 3.88
N GLY A 314 -0.53 25.79 2.55
CA GLY A 314 0.75 25.72 1.86
C GLY A 314 1.28 24.32 1.56
N VAL A 315 0.53 23.26 1.91
CA VAL A 315 0.86 21.86 1.60
C VAL A 315 -0.14 21.31 0.58
N LYS A 316 0.34 20.56 -0.41
CA LYS A 316 -0.52 19.79 -1.32
C LYS A 316 -0.98 18.50 -0.64
N MET A 317 -2.27 18.44 -0.37
CA MET A 317 -2.94 17.27 0.19
C MET A 317 -3.48 16.43 -0.95
N CYS A 318 -2.89 15.24 -1.13
CA CYS A 318 -3.19 14.36 -2.24
C CYS A 318 -3.83 13.08 -1.72
N TYR A 319 -4.99 12.74 -2.26
CA TYR A 319 -5.61 11.43 -2.11
C TYR A 319 -5.20 10.55 -3.30
N TYR A 320 -4.72 9.34 -3.03
CA TYR A 320 -4.36 8.41 -4.09
C TYR A 320 -5.58 8.01 -4.92
N THR A 321 -5.33 7.67 -6.18
CA THR A 321 -6.32 7.01 -7.04
C THR A 321 -6.21 5.49 -6.87
N LYS A 322 -7.30 4.84 -6.45
CA LYS A 322 -7.38 3.37 -6.32
C LYS A 322 -6.95 2.65 -7.60
N SER A 323 -6.14 1.62 -7.46
CA SER A 323 -5.47 0.94 -8.59
C SER A 323 -5.99 -0.46 -8.89
N SER A 324 -7.23 -0.78 -8.48
CA SER A 324 -7.83 -2.08 -8.79
C SER A 324 -9.36 -2.06 -8.87
N TYR A 325 -9.91 -3.09 -9.51
CA TYR A 325 -11.34 -3.38 -9.50
C TYR A 325 -11.78 -4.16 -8.24
N ASN A 326 -10.87 -4.44 -7.31
CA ASN A 326 -11.11 -5.38 -6.22
C ASN A 326 -11.94 -4.81 -5.07
N CYS A 327 -12.10 -3.50 -4.97
CA CYS A 327 -12.98 -2.86 -3.98
C CYS A 327 -13.81 -1.74 -4.60
N ASN A 328 -15.05 -1.57 -4.14
CA ASN A 328 -15.99 -0.52 -4.59
C ASN A 328 -15.98 -0.32 -6.12
N PHE A 329 -16.46 -1.32 -6.85
CA PHE A 329 -16.39 -1.36 -8.32
C PHE A 329 -17.02 -0.11 -8.95
N THR A 330 -16.17 0.67 -9.61
CA THR A 330 -16.48 1.93 -10.28
C THR A 330 -15.63 2.03 -11.54
N PHE A 331 -16.11 2.72 -12.57
CA PHE A 331 -15.32 3.01 -13.77
C PHE A 331 -14.76 4.43 -13.78
N LYS A 332 -15.01 5.22 -12.74
CA LYS A 332 -14.76 6.66 -12.72
C LYS A 332 -13.61 7.10 -11.81
N GLU A 333 -13.12 6.23 -10.93
CA GLU A 333 -12.05 6.53 -9.95
C GLU A 333 -10.97 5.44 -9.92
N LEU A 334 -10.61 4.87 -11.09
CA LEU A 334 -9.61 3.81 -11.17
C LEU A 334 -8.39 4.23 -11.96
N GLY A 335 -7.21 3.91 -11.45
CA GLY A 335 -5.99 4.41 -12.05
C GLY A 335 -4.78 4.42 -11.13
N GLY A 336 -4.00 5.48 -11.24
CA GLY A 336 -2.92 5.82 -10.34
C GLY A 336 -2.72 7.34 -10.28
N LEU A 337 -1.84 7.79 -9.40
CA LEU A 337 -1.41 9.18 -9.32
C LEU A 337 0.02 9.28 -9.83
N LEU A 338 0.25 10.10 -10.84
CA LEU A 338 1.58 10.36 -11.39
C LEU A 338 2.15 11.64 -10.78
N ILE A 339 3.31 11.51 -10.16
CA ILE A 339 4.15 12.63 -9.74
C ILE A 339 5.27 12.76 -10.75
N THR A 340 5.45 13.96 -11.30
CA THR A 340 6.56 14.27 -12.21
C THR A 340 7.43 15.36 -11.60
N LEU A 341 8.68 15.00 -11.29
CA LEU A 341 9.72 15.94 -10.92
C LEU A 341 10.41 16.42 -12.20
N ASP A 342 10.15 17.66 -12.60
CA ASP A 342 10.73 18.22 -13.83
C ASP A 342 12.25 18.42 -13.71
N GLN A 343 12.90 18.81 -14.82
CA GLN A 343 14.34 19.08 -14.86
C GLN A 343 14.82 20.19 -13.90
N LYS A 344 13.90 21.02 -13.38
CA LYS A 344 14.16 22.09 -12.40
C LYS A 344 13.71 21.69 -10.99
N ASN A 345 13.33 20.43 -10.79
CA ASN A 345 12.81 19.89 -9.54
C ASN A 345 11.45 20.47 -9.10
N ASN A 346 10.66 21.03 -10.02
CA ASN A 346 9.26 21.34 -9.72
C ASN A 346 8.42 20.08 -9.80
N VAL A 347 7.42 19.98 -8.94
CA VAL A 347 6.52 18.83 -8.85
C VAL A 347 5.24 19.13 -9.61
N ASN A 348 4.88 18.24 -10.53
CA ASN A 348 3.60 18.25 -11.24
C ASN A 348 2.84 16.97 -10.93
N LEU A 349 1.52 17.09 -10.74
CA LEU A 349 0.64 15.97 -10.38
C LEU A 349 -0.37 15.72 -11.50
N GLU A 350 -0.63 14.45 -11.79
CA GLU A 350 -1.61 14.02 -12.78
C GLU A 350 -2.31 12.74 -12.31
N ILE A 351 -3.65 12.69 -12.36
CA ILE A 351 -4.40 11.45 -12.15
C ILE A 351 -4.43 10.71 -13.49
N LYS A 352 -3.91 9.48 -13.49
CA LYS A 352 -3.93 8.59 -14.65
C LYS A 352 -5.05 7.59 -14.51
N GLU A 353 -6.04 7.66 -15.39
CA GLU A 353 -7.18 6.72 -15.42
C GLU A 353 -6.83 5.41 -16.16
N PHE A 354 -7.59 4.35 -15.89
CA PHE A 354 -7.55 3.05 -16.60
C PHE A 354 -8.26 3.01 -17.95
#